data_AF-A0A918JC55-F1
#
_entry.id   AF-A0A918JC55-F1
#
_cell.length_a   1.000
_cell.length_b   1.000
_cell.length_c   1.000
_cell.angle_alpha   90.00
_cell.angle_beta   90.00
_cell.angle_gamma   90.00
#
_symmetry.space_group_name_H-M   'P 1'
#
loop_
_entity.id
_entity.type
_entity.pdbx_description
1 polymer ?
#
loop_
_entity_poly.entity_id
_entity_poly.type
_entity_poly.pdbx_seq_one_letter_code
_entity_poly.pdbx_strand_id
1 'polypeptide(L)'
;MTGKRQQHVWLAMLRALLGVRRDKQLAEAQDELALTYLRKQDESTPDNTYRYFIELLQKTPLDIAGQLLNHYLDVSRMGNLMVAMVSSDNIGASLTLLRQYPDYFYPPGAQMTHADHAGQITVRWQASGNPLDDGCYAYILLALFRYQAGQRFDFIQAQLPAAACSLLRPLCATTRVSSGQCEVSVAKTWLNVPSFYANPALLNAIEKSLMPGSSDSAQARVIALIDASRQPARLRLPGVAQHLGLSEAVLRKQLKAEGIAFNQLLKGAIHDLATRHLLAGNRAQAVSELLGFSDRRAFDRSYKEYTGINPGQLRLLGSRLRFQRGNQQLDDVVTSMPPLPKTVQSLLSLDDKTMRLQDVVTIIERDPIFQAHILARASRAIYGKIPSSLEEALSRNLGLTNIKHFAVLFAAQQQLSAQSLFPDIEQLIDGMLLSERLATKLRTDSQQALLLFGLLSLLLLFHKECVYSERVLRLWHESRHFAEFRQRIRDEVGICLYGTSSLMLLKWGMPGAVNRQLWALCDNQPGTTIAGQPAPISVPVLHDIAMSSIMPTFDHTTPAAPYQDAFDDTQQEVITSVLTAQPYG
;
A
#
# COMPACT_ATOMS: atom_id res chain seq x y z
N MET A 1 -8.50 31.32 -14.40
CA MET A 1 -7.18 31.24 -13.74
C MET A 1 -7.32 30.30 -12.56
N THR A 2 -6.76 29.10 -12.62
CA THR A 2 -6.75 28.16 -11.49
C THR A 2 -5.86 28.73 -10.39
N GLY A 3 -6.36 28.80 -9.15
CA GLY A 3 -5.57 29.29 -8.02
C GLY A 3 -4.41 28.34 -7.71
N LYS A 4 -3.30 28.84 -7.13
CA LYS A 4 -2.16 28.02 -6.66
C LYS A 4 -2.59 26.78 -5.84
N ARG A 5 -3.73 26.86 -5.15
CA ARG A 5 -4.27 25.78 -4.30
C ARG A 5 -4.80 24.57 -5.08
N GLN A 6 -5.23 24.73 -6.33
CA GLN A 6 -5.78 23.64 -7.15
C GLN A 6 -4.73 22.98 -8.07
N GLN A 7 -3.50 23.50 -8.09
CA GLN A 7 -2.44 23.02 -8.97
C GLN A 7 -2.20 21.51 -8.84
N HIS A 8 -2.20 21.00 -7.60
CA HIS A 8 -1.99 19.57 -7.32
C HIS A 8 -3.09 18.68 -7.90
N VAL A 9 -4.35 19.14 -7.90
CA VAL A 9 -5.48 18.42 -8.50
C VAL A 9 -5.24 18.25 -10.00
N TRP A 10 -4.96 19.35 -10.70
CA TRP A 10 -4.75 19.33 -12.15
C TRP A 10 -3.48 18.59 -12.56
N LEU A 11 -2.45 18.61 -11.71
CA LEU A 11 -1.21 17.88 -11.94
C LEU A 11 -1.41 16.37 -11.86
N ALA A 12 -2.19 15.90 -10.88
CA ALA A 12 -2.56 14.49 -10.79
C ALA A 12 -3.41 14.06 -11.99
N MET A 13 -4.41 14.88 -12.37
CA MET A 13 -5.27 14.64 -13.53
C MET A 13 -4.48 14.60 -14.85
N LEU A 14 -3.51 15.50 -15.05
CA LEU A 14 -2.63 15.50 -16.22
C LEU A 14 -1.80 14.22 -16.33
N ARG A 15 -1.19 13.78 -15.22
CA ARG A 15 -0.40 12.54 -15.18
C ARG A 15 -1.26 11.32 -15.49
N ALA A 16 -2.46 11.25 -14.90
CA ALA A 16 -3.40 10.16 -15.15
C ALA A 16 -3.82 10.11 -16.62
N LEU A 17 -4.18 11.26 -17.20
CA LEU A 17 -4.60 11.37 -18.59
C LEU A 17 -3.48 11.00 -19.58
N LEU A 18 -2.24 11.41 -19.32
CA LEU A 18 -1.09 10.98 -20.12
C LEU A 18 -0.89 9.45 -20.08
N GLY A 19 -1.15 8.82 -18.92
CA GLY A 19 -1.17 7.36 -18.80
C GLY A 19 -2.23 6.70 -19.69
N VAL A 20 -3.48 7.20 -19.61
CA VAL A 20 -4.59 6.74 -20.47
C VAL A 20 -4.27 6.87 -21.95
N ARG A 21 -3.79 8.05 -22.37
CA ARG A 21 -3.47 8.35 -23.77
C ARG A 21 -2.33 7.49 -24.30
N ARG A 22 -1.28 7.27 -23.50
CA ARG A 22 -0.17 6.35 -23.83
C ARG A 22 -0.70 4.94 -24.07
N ASP A 23 -1.53 4.43 -23.16
CA ASP A 23 -1.96 3.03 -23.19
C ASP A 23 -3.00 2.75 -24.28
N LYS A 24 -3.74 3.79 -24.71
CA LYS A 24 -4.65 3.74 -25.85
C LYS A 24 -4.04 4.18 -27.18
N GLN A 25 -2.73 4.40 -27.22
CA GLN A 25 -1.99 4.83 -28.43
C GLN A 25 -2.56 6.11 -29.05
N LEU A 26 -3.02 7.03 -28.20
CA LEU A 26 -3.57 8.33 -28.57
C LEU A 26 -2.50 9.44 -28.53
N ALA A 27 -1.23 9.08 -28.33
CA ALA A 27 -0.15 10.03 -28.13
C ALA A 27 0.12 10.88 -29.39
N GLU A 28 0.21 12.19 -29.21
CA GLU A 28 0.53 13.17 -30.24
C GLU A 28 1.70 14.06 -29.81
N ALA A 29 2.12 14.99 -30.68
CA ALA A 29 3.17 15.97 -30.37
C ALA A 29 2.92 16.77 -29.08
N GLN A 30 1.64 17.00 -28.75
CA GLN A 30 1.24 17.75 -27.55
C GLN A 30 1.52 16.99 -26.24
N ASP A 31 1.47 15.66 -26.28
CA ASP A 31 1.81 14.79 -25.14
C ASP A 31 3.30 14.93 -24.78
N GLU A 32 4.19 15.00 -25.77
CA GLU A 32 5.63 15.25 -25.55
C GLU A 32 5.92 16.65 -24.98
N LEU A 33 5.13 17.66 -25.37
CA LEU A 33 5.22 18.99 -24.77
C LEU A 33 4.80 18.97 -23.30
N ALA A 34 3.70 18.30 -22.98
CA ALA A 34 3.24 18.13 -21.60
C ALA A 34 4.24 17.32 -20.76
N LEU A 35 4.81 16.24 -21.30
CA LEU A 35 5.86 15.44 -20.64
C LEU A 35 7.14 16.26 -20.42
N THR A 36 7.55 17.04 -21.41
CA THR A 36 8.72 17.93 -21.30
C THR A 36 8.48 19.01 -20.25
N TYR A 37 7.27 19.59 -20.20
CA TYR A 37 6.86 20.51 -19.15
C TYR A 37 6.94 19.86 -17.77
N LEU A 38 6.37 18.67 -17.59
CA LEU A 38 6.41 17.93 -16.32
C LEU A 38 7.84 17.58 -15.88
N ARG A 39 8.76 17.31 -16.82
CA ARG A 39 10.18 17.03 -16.53
C ARG A 39 10.97 18.29 -16.16
N LYS A 40 10.56 19.46 -16.67
CA LYS A 40 11.26 20.74 -16.49
C LYS A 40 10.62 21.65 -15.44
N GLN A 41 9.56 21.20 -14.76
CA GLN A 41 8.85 21.97 -13.77
C GLN A 41 9.78 22.36 -12.62
N ASP A 42 10.10 23.66 -12.55
CA ASP A 42 10.84 24.31 -11.46
C ASP A 42 9.98 25.45 -10.87
N GLU A 43 10.30 25.95 -9.67
CA GLU A 43 9.51 26.96 -8.94
C GLU A 43 9.31 28.28 -9.72
N SER A 44 10.16 28.55 -10.71
CA SER A 44 10.13 29.74 -11.57
C SER A 44 9.25 29.61 -12.83
N THR A 45 8.72 28.41 -13.12
CA THR A 45 7.96 28.15 -14.34
C THR A 45 6.49 28.53 -14.17
N PRO A 46 5.88 29.34 -15.06
CA PRO A 46 4.44 29.60 -15.03
C PRO A 46 3.65 28.28 -15.06
N ASP A 47 2.69 28.15 -14.15
CA ASP A 47 1.87 26.95 -14.05
C ASP A 47 0.96 26.82 -15.28
N ASN A 48 1.31 25.89 -16.16
CA ASN A 48 0.57 25.55 -17.38
C ASN A 48 -0.12 24.20 -17.25
N THR A 49 -0.13 23.59 -16.07
CA THR A 49 -0.64 22.24 -15.83
C THR A 49 -2.08 22.09 -16.29
N TYR A 50 -2.96 23.00 -15.85
CA TYR A 50 -4.37 23.00 -16.24
C TYR A 50 -4.54 23.15 -17.76
N ARG A 51 -3.75 24.03 -18.39
CA ARG A 51 -3.80 24.25 -19.85
C ARG A 51 -3.49 22.97 -20.62
N TYR A 52 -2.37 22.32 -20.30
CA TYR A 52 -2.02 21.04 -20.93
C TYR A 52 -3.05 19.96 -20.66
N PHE A 53 -3.58 19.88 -19.44
CA PHE A 53 -4.60 18.90 -19.09
C PHE A 53 -5.85 19.06 -19.95
N ILE A 54 -6.43 20.26 -20.03
CA ILE A 54 -7.64 20.49 -20.82
C ILE A 54 -7.41 20.30 -22.31
N GLU A 55 -6.29 20.78 -22.85
CA GLU A 55 -5.93 20.57 -24.26
C GLU A 55 -5.88 19.07 -24.62
N LEU A 56 -5.25 18.25 -23.77
CA LEU A 56 -5.18 16.80 -23.99
C LEU A 56 -6.52 16.11 -23.75
N LEU A 57 -7.31 16.56 -22.77
CA LEU A 57 -8.61 15.96 -22.47
C LEU A 57 -9.59 16.17 -23.62
N GLN A 58 -9.60 17.36 -24.23
CA GLN A 58 -10.40 17.67 -25.41
C GLN A 58 -10.06 16.79 -26.62
N LYS A 59 -8.80 16.33 -26.71
CA LYS A 59 -8.32 15.42 -27.75
C LYS A 59 -8.43 13.93 -27.38
N THR A 60 -9.07 13.61 -26.25
CA THR A 60 -9.25 12.23 -25.79
C THR A 60 -10.73 11.87 -25.83
N PRO A 61 -11.12 10.73 -26.43
CA PRO A 61 -12.51 10.28 -26.36
C PRO A 61 -12.96 10.18 -24.89
N LEU A 62 -14.04 10.89 -24.54
CA LEU A 62 -14.45 11.07 -23.14
C LEU A 62 -14.95 9.78 -22.50
N ASP A 63 -15.49 8.86 -23.28
CA ASP A 63 -15.86 7.51 -22.87
C ASP A 63 -14.63 6.70 -22.44
N ILE A 64 -13.55 6.74 -23.25
CA ILE A 64 -12.28 6.10 -22.93
C ILE A 64 -11.63 6.76 -21.71
N ALA A 65 -11.59 8.09 -21.66
CA ALA A 65 -11.04 8.83 -20.53
C ALA A 65 -11.81 8.47 -19.24
N GLY A 66 -13.14 8.50 -19.29
CA GLY A 66 -14.01 8.19 -18.16
C GLY A 66 -13.86 6.76 -17.65
N GLN A 67 -13.69 5.78 -18.54
CA GLN A 67 -13.49 4.40 -18.13
C GLN A 67 -12.13 4.18 -17.44
N LEU A 68 -11.09 4.89 -17.88
CA LEU A 68 -9.71 4.53 -17.57
C LEU A 68 -9.01 5.43 -16.59
N LEU A 69 -9.42 6.70 -16.48
CA LEU A 69 -8.77 7.66 -15.59
C LEU A 69 -8.63 7.11 -14.17
N ASN A 70 -9.63 6.36 -13.68
CA ASN A 70 -9.62 5.81 -12.31
C ASN A 70 -8.45 4.85 -12.04
N HIS A 71 -7.92 4.18 -13.07
CA HIS A 71 -6.78 3.26 -12.92
C HIS A 71 -5.46 3.99 -12.72
N TYR A 72 -5.35 5.24 -13.17
CA TYR A 72 -4.12 6.05 -13.07
C TYR A 72 -4.26 7.21 -12.07
N LEU A 73 -5.47 7.43 -11.54
CA LEU A 73 -5.78 8.57 -10.69
C LEU A 73 -5.39 8.28 -9.24
N ASP A 74 -4.34 8.94 -8.76
CA ASP A 74 -3.98 8.92 -7.35
C ASP A 74 -4.58 10.13 -6.63
N VAL A 75 -5.75 9.93 -6.01
CA VAL A 75 -6.46 10.97 -5.24
C VAL A 75 -5.64 11.48 -4.05
N SER A 76 -4.69 10.70 -3.53
CA SER A 76 -3.82 11.11 -2.42
C SER A 76 -2.76 12.14 -2.85
N ARG A 77 -2.51 12.30 -4.15
CA ARG A 77 -1.55 13.28 -4.70
C ARG A 77 -2.19 14.61 -5.10
N MET A 78 -3.49 14.77 -4.84
CA MET A 78 -4.25 15.97 -5.25
C MET A 78 -4.19 17.13 -4.24
N GLY A 79 -3.26 17.07 -3.28
CA GLY A 79 -3.03 18.10 -2.28
C GLY A 79 -3.76 17.85 -0.96
N ASN A 80 -3.49 18.72 0.01
CA ASN A 80 -3.82 18.51 1.42
C ASN A 80 -5.32 18.29 1.68
N LEU A 81 -6.22 19.01 0.98
CA LEU A 81 -7.65 18.81 1.17
C LEU A 81 -8.06 17.40 0.76
N MET A 82 -7.58 16.91 -0.38
CA MET A 82 -7.92 15.56 -0.84
C MET A 82 -7.35 14.49 0.07
N VAL A 83 -6.13 14.68 0.60
CA VAL A 83 -5.57 13.75 1.59
C VAL A 83 -6.39 13.76 2.89
N ALA A 84 -6.83 14.93 3.36
CA ALA A 84 -7.70 15.03 4.53
C ALA A 84 -9.06 14.35 4.30
N MET A 85 -9.66 14.57 3.13
CA MET A 85 -10.89 13.91 2.74
C MET A 85 -10.70 12.40 2.67
N VAL A 86 -9.69 11.89 1.96
CA VAL A 86 -9.35 10.45 1.93
C VAL A 86 -9.19 9.88 3.35
N SER A 87 -8.55 10.63 4.25
CA SER A 87 -8.26 10.23 5.63
C SER A 87 -9.45 10.39 6.59
N SER A 88 -10.60 10.86 6.11
CA SER A 88 -11.80 11.06 6.93
C SER A 88 -12.47 9.73 7.30
N ASP A 89 -13.19 9.73 8.41
CA ASP A 89 -13.87 8.54 8.94
C ASP A 89 -14.95 7.98 8.01
N ASN A 90 -15.55 8.82 7.17
CA ASN A 90 -16.61 8.46 6.23
C ASN A 90 -16.85 9.59 5.23
N ILE A 91 -17.73 9.35 4.25
CA ILE A 91 -18.12 10.33 3.22
C ILE A 91 -18.73 11.58 3.87
N GLY A 92 -19.50 11.45 4.95
CA GLY A 92 -20.09 12.59 5.66
C GLY A 92 -19.04 13.57 6.21
N ALA A 93 -18.00 13.04 6.83
CA ALA A 93 -16.87 13.82 7.33
C ALA A 93 -16.10 14.49 6.17
N SER A 94 -15.88 13.80 5.05
CA SER A 94 -15.24 14.40 3.88
C SER A 94 -16.04 15.52 3.24
N LEU A 95 -17.36 15.35 3.14
CA LEU A 95 -18.26 16.41 2.67
C LEU A 95 -18.25 17.63 3.60
N THR A 96 -18.02 17.42 4.90
CA THR A 96 -17.86 18.50 5.87
C THR A 96 -16.57 19.29 5.62
N LEU A 97 -15.44 18.61 5.41
CA LEU A 97 -14.17 19.25 5.04
C LEU A 97 -14.24 20.00 3.72
N LEU A 98 -14.88 19.41 2.71
CA LEU A 98 -15.08 20.06 1.41
C LEU A 98 -15.91 21.34 1.54
N ARG A 99 -16.93 21.33 2.40
CA ARG A 99 -17.74 22.52 2.71
C ARG A 99 -16.93 23.60 3.43
N GLN A 100 -15.98 23.20 4.28
CA GLN A 100 -15.15 24.13 5.05
C GLN A 100 -14.03 24.76 4.21
N TYR A 101 -13.49 24.04 3.22
CA TYR A 101 -12.35 24.47 2.40
C TYR A 101 -12.61 24.39 0.88
N PRO A 102 -13.71 24.96 0.35
CA PRO A 102 -14.12 24.75 -1.05
C PRO A 102 -13.08 25.23 -2.07
N ASP A 103 -12.34 26.31 -1.77
CA ASP A 103 -11.34 26.92 -2.67
C ASP A 103 -10.11 26.04 -2.96
N TYR A 104 -9.91 24.95 -2.20
CA TYR A 104 -8.83 23.99 -2.45
C TYR A 104 -9.18 23.00 -3.57
N PHE A 105 -10.48 22.82 -3.86
CA PHE A 105 -10.96 21.87 -4.86
C PHE A 105 -11.69 22.55 -6.01
N TYR A 106 -12.57 23.51 -5.72
CA TYR A 106 -13.37 24.27 -6.68
C TYR A 106 -12.74 25.62 -7.04
N PRO A 107 -13.07 26.20 -8.21
CA PRO A 107 -12.47 27.47 -8.62
C PRO A 107 -12.87 28.59 -7.66
N PRO A 108 -12.01 29.61 -7.47
CA PRO A 108 -12.29 30.71 -6.55
C PRO A 108 -13.62 31.39 -6.88
N GLY A 109 -14.52 31.48 -5.88
CA GLY A 109 -15.84 32.08 -6.04
C GLY A 109 -16.96 31.12 -6.45
N ALA A 110 -16.69 29.81 -6.58
CA ALA A 110 -17.73 28.81 -6.77
C ALA A 110 -18.68 28.77 -5.54
N GLN A 111 -19.93 29.18 -5.72
CA GLN A 111 -20.94 29.08 -4.66
C GLN A 111 -21.39 27.62 -4.51
N MET A 112 -20.93 26.96 -3.46
CA MET A 112 -21.40 25.63 -3.10
C MET A 112 -22.53 25.68 -2.09
N THR A 113 -23.60 24.96 -2.38
CA THR A 113 -24.67 24.72 -1.41
C THR A 113 -24.86 23.23 -1.22
N HIS A 114 -25.05 22.85 0.04
CA HIS A 114 -25.34 21.48 0.40
C HIS A 114 -26.78 21.45 0.88
N ALA A 115 -27.66 20.79 0.14
CA ALA A 115 -29.03 20.61 0.53
C ALA A 115 -29.18 19.24 1.21
N ASP A 116 -29.64 19.26 2.45
CA ASP A 116 -30.02 18.06 3.17
C ASP A 116 -31.49 17.75 2.87
N HIS A 117 -31.76 16.58 2.30
CA HIS A 117 -33.10 16.08 2.01
C HIS A 117 -33.36 14.80 2.80
N ALA A 118 -34.64 14.41 2.92
CA ALA A 118 -35.01 13.11 3.48
C ALA A 118 -34.33 11.98 2.67
N GLY A 119 -33.34 11.32 3.27
CA GLY A 119 -32.63 10.17 2.68
C GLY A 119 -31.43 10.49 1.78
N GLN A 120 -31.13 11.75 1.44
CA GLN A 120 -29.96 12.10 0.62
C GLN A 120 -29.33 13.46 0.98
N ILE A 121 -28.05 13.64 0.66
CA ILE A 121 -27.37 14.93 0.64
C ILE A 121 -27.05 15.28 -0.81
N THR A 122 -27.40 16.50 -1.21
CA THR A 122 -27.09 17.03 -2.55
C THR A 122 -26.02 18.11 -2.43
N VAL A 123 -24.93 17.94 -3.18
CA VAL A 123 -23.86 18.92 -3.34
C VAL A 123 -24.10 19.67 -4.64
N ARG A 124 -24.28 20.99 -4.57
CA ARG A 124 -24.54 21.84 -5.74
C ARG A 124 -23.46 22.89 -5.90
N TRP A 125 -23.07 23.17 -7.14
CA TRP A 125 -22.21 24.29 -7.50
C TRP A 125 -22.65 24.93 -8.82
N GLN A 126 -22.29 26.20 -9.00
CA GLN A 126 -22.50 26.90 -10.26
C GLN A 126 -21.49 26.40 -11.29
N ALA A 127 -21.95 26.11 -12.52
CA ALA A 127 -21.10 25.61 -13.58
C ALA A 127 -19.92 26.56 -13.84
N SER A 128 -18.71 26.02 -13.99
CA SER A 128 -17.46 26.81 -14.05
C SER A 128 -17.29 27.61 -15.36
N GLY A 129 -18.20 27.43 -16.32
CA GLY A 129 -18.08 27.93 -17.69
C GLY A 129 -17.34 26.97 -18.63
N ASN A 130 -16.59 26.00 -18.11
CA ASN A 130 -15.99 24.90 -18.87
C ASN A 130 -16.62 23.55 -18.45
N PRO A 131 -17.51 22.97 -19.28
CA PRO A 131 -18.16 21.69 -19.00
C PRO A 131 -17.24 20.54 -18.60
N LEU A 132 -15.99 20.52 -19.06
CA LEU A 132 -15.05 19.44 -18.73
C LEU A 132 -14.53 19.55 -17.30
N ASP A 133 -14.40 20.77 -16.75
CA ASP A 133 -13.98 20.97 -15.36
C ASP A 133 -15.06 20.41 -14.41
N ASP A 134 -16.33 20.73 -14.70
CA ASP A 134 -17.48 20.23 -13.94
C ASP A 134 -17.54 18.69 -13.95
N GLY A 135 -17.21 18.08 -15.10
CA GLY A 135 -17.06 16.63 -15.23
C GLY A 135 -15.94 16.08 -14.35
N CYS A 136 -14.78 16.74 -14.34
CA CYS A 136 -13.64 16.32 -13.52
C CYS A 136 -13.94 16.41 -12.02
N TYR A 137 -14.63 17.46 -11.56
CA TYR A 137 -15.02 17.58 -10.15
C TYR A 137 -15.93 16.44 -9.71
N ALA A 138 -16.99 16.16 -10.49
CA ALA A 138 -17.89 15.04 -10.21
C ALA A 138 -17.16 13.69 -10.28
N TYR A 139 -16.24 13.52 -11.22
CA TYR A 139 -15.43 12.33 -11.38
C TYR A 139 -14.53 12.06 -10.17
N ILE A 140 -13.81 13.09 -9.71
CA ILE A 140 -12.92 12.97 -8.56
C ILE A 140 -13.71 12.68 -7.28
N LEU A 141 -14.89 13.28 -7.10
CA LEU A 141 -15.77 12.94 -5.98
C LEU A 141 -16.25 11.49 -6.03
N LEU A 142 -16.65 11.00 -7.21
CA LEU A 142 -17.04 9.60 -7.39
C LEU A 142 -15.89 8.65 -7.05
N ALA A 143 -14.70 8.93 -7.57
CA ALA A 143 -13.49 8.14 -7.31
C ALA A 143 -13.14 8.14 -5.81
N LEU A 144 -13.17 9.30 -5.17
CA LEU A 144 -12.94 9.44 -3.74
C LEU A 144 -13.97 8.68 -2.89
N PHE A 145 -15.26 8.79 -3.19
CA PHE A 145 -16.29 8.12 -2.41
C PHE A 145 -16.27 6.60 -2.61
N ARG A 146 -15.90 6.13 -3.80
CA ARG A 146 -15.60 4.71 -4.04
C ARG A 146 -14.34 4.25 -3.32
N TYR A 147 -13.35 5.13 -3.19
CA TYR A 147 -12.17 4.87 -2.38
C TYR A 147 -12.60 4.69 -0.91
N GLN A 148 -13.47 5.55 -0.37
CA GLN A 148 -13.87 5.48 1.04
C GLN A 148 -14.87 4.36 1.37
N ALA A 149 -15.95 4.25 0.60
CA ALA A 149 -17.07 3.35 0.88
C ALA A 149 -17.08 2.08 0.01
N GLY A 150 -16.07 1.90 -0.85
CA GLY A 150 -15.93 0.79 -1.78
C GLY A 150 -16.58 1.01 -3.15
N GLN A 151 -16.23 0.15 -4.11
CA GLN A 151 -16.66 0.26 -5.52
C GLN A 151 -18.18 0.17 -5.75
N ARG A 152 -18.94 -0.29 -4.74
CA ARG A 152 -20.42 -0.34 -4.77
C ARG A 152 -21.07 1.04 -4.63
N PHE A 153 -20.31 2.05 -4.22
CA PHE A 153 -20.80 3.43 -4.16
C PHE A 153 -21.12 3.95 -5.56
N ASP A 154 -22.28 4.58 -5.71
CA ASP A 154 -22.65 5.40 -6.87
C ASP A 154 -23.53 6.57 -6.42
N PHE A 155 -23.58 7.63 -7.23
CA PHE A 155 -24.48 8.74 -7.00
C PHE A 155 -25.93 8.30 -7.22
N ILE A 156 -26.86 8.82 -6.40
CA ILE A 156 -28.30 8.72 -6.71
C ILE A 156 -28.58 9.42 -8.04
N GLN A 157 -27.94 10.57 -8.23
CA GLN A 157 -28.08 11.38 -9.43
C GLN A 157 -26.88 12.32 -9.58
N ALA A 158 -26.41 12.50 -10.80
CA ALA A 158 -25.44 13.53 -11.17
C ALA A 158 -26.01 14.40 -12.30
N GLN A 159 -26.46 15.62 -12.01
CA GLN A 159 -26.91 16.58 -13.02
C GLN A 159 -25.74 17.48 -13.43
N LEU A 160 -25.27 17.36 -14.67
CA LEU A 160 -24.06 18.02 -15.15
C LEU A 160 -24.22 18.47 -16.61
N PRO A 161 -23.35 19.36 -17.14
CA PRO A 161 -23.30 19.65 -18.57
C PRO A 161 -23.06 18.40 -19.44
N ALA A 162 -23.46 18.44 -20.72
CA ALA A 162 -23.43 17.26 -21.59
C ALA A 162 -22.02 16.59 -21.72
N ALA A 163 -20.96 17.40 -21.83
CA ALA A 163 -19.59 16.89 -21.87
C ALA A 163 -19.17 16.24 -20.54
N ALA A 164 -19.55 16.83 -19.40
CA ALA A 164 -19.34 16.26 -18.08
C ALA A 164 -20.06 14.91 -17.90
N CYS A 165 -21.31 14.81 -18.35
CA CYS A 165 -22.04 13.55 -18.35
C CYS A 165 -21.32 12.49 -19.19
N SER A 166 -20.78 12.86 -20.35
CA SER A 166 -20.06 11.92 -21.24
C SER A 166 -18.81 11.35 -20.58
N LEU A 167 -18.07 12.18 -19.82
CA LEU A 167 -16.92 11.74 -19.04
C LEU A 167 -17.31 10.81 -17.88
N LEU A 168 -18.42 11.08 -17.19
CA LEU A 168 -18.78 10.35 -15.97
C LEU A 168 -19.58 9.06 -16.25
N ARG A 169 -20.30 8.99 -17.37
CA ARG A 169 -21.22 7.90 -17.73
C ARG A 169 -20.62 6.49 -17.71
N PRO A 170 -19.33 6.25 -18.07
CA PRO A 170 -18.73 4.92 -17.96
C PRO A 170 -18.69 4.38 -16.53
N LEU A 171 -18.71 5.26 -15.52
CA LEU A 171 -18.62 4.91 -14.11
C LEU A 171 -19.90 5.15 -13.32
N CYS A 172 -20.75 6.07 -13.76
CA CYS A 172 -21.97 6.48 -13.06
C CYS A 172 -23.18 6.36 -14.00
N ALA A 173 -24.08 5.45 -13.69
CA ALA A 173 -25.26 5.19 -14.52
C ALA A 173 -26.32 6.31 -14.42
N THR A 174 -26.27 7.14 -13.38
CA THR A 174 -27.34 8.09 -13.00
C THR A 174 -27.08 9.53 -13.47
N THR A 175 -26.33 9.70 -14.56
CA THR A 175 -25.99 11.01 -15.14
C THR A 175 -27.17 11.64 -15.90
N ARG A 176 -27.46 12.92 -15.65
CA ARG A 176 -28.47 13.73 -16.37
C ARG A 176 -27.89 15.06 -16.83
N VAL A 177 -28.31 15.52 -18.01
CA VAL A 177 -27.81 16.78 -18.58
C VAL A 177 -28.52 17.99 -17.94
N SER A 178 -27.75 19.00 -17.53
CA SER A 178 -28.21 20.28 -16.99
C SER A 178 -27.42 21.45 -17.62
N SER A 179 -28.06 22.60 -17.81
CA SER A 179 -27.51 23.76 -18.55
C SER A 179 -27.12 24.95 -17.68
N GLY A 180 -27.09 24.82 -16.35
CA GLY A 180 -26.74 25.98 -15.49
C GLY A 180 -26.25 25.66 -14.08
N GLN A 181 -26.83 24.66 -13.41
CA GLN A 181 -26.42 24.23 -12.09
C GLN A 181 -25.95 22.78 -12.13
N CYS A 182 -24.79 22.52 -11.55
CA CYS A 182 -24.23 21.19 -11.39
C CYS A 182 -24.63 20.64 -10.02
N GLU A 183 -25.08 19.39 -9.97
CA GLU A 183 -25.37 18.72 -8.71
C GLU A 183 -25.01 17.24 -8.71
N VAL A 184 -24.55 16.75 -7.56
CA VAL A 184 -24.42 15.33 -7.27
C VAL A 184 -25.16 15.00 -5.98
N SER A 185 -25.94 13.91 -6.00
CA SER A 185 -26.74 13.47 -4.85
C SER A 185 -26.22 12.14 -4.30
N VAL A 186 -26.02 12.10 -2.99
CA VAL A 186 -25.46 10.97 -2.24
C VAL A 186 -26.50 10.46 -1.25
N ALA A 187 -26.76 9.14 -1.24
CA ALA A 187 -27.68 8.56 -0.26
C ALA A 187 -27.13 8.70 1.16
N LYS A 188 -28.00 9.05 2.13
CA LYS A 188 -27.58 9.21 3.54
C LYS A 188 -27.01 7.93 4.14
N THR A 189 -27.42 6.77 3.63
CA THR A 189 -26.87 5.46 4.03
C THR A 189 -25.36 5.37 3.84
N TRP A 190 -24.79 6.06 2.84
CA TRP A 190 -23.36 6.07 2.57
C TRP A 190 -22.56 7.00 3.48
N LEU A 191 -23.21 7.98 4.11
CA LEU A 191 -22.51 9.04 4.85
C LEU A 191 -21.82 8.52 6.10
N ASN A 192 -22.33 7.45 6.71
CA ASN A 192 -21.81 6.89 7.94
C ASN A 192 -21.07 5.56 7.72
N VAL A 193 -20.89 5.13 6.46
CA VAL A 193 -20.11 3.93 6.15
C VAL A 193 -18.66 4.21 6.53
N PRO A 194 -18.08 3.43 7.45
CA PRO A 194 -16.70 3.63 7.88
C PRO A 194 -15.74 3.53 6.69
N SER A 195 -14.93 4.56 6.51
CA SER A 195 -13.87 4.61 5.50
C SER A 195 -12.75 3.67 5.91
N PHE A 196 -12.34 2.79 4.99
CA PHE A 196 -11.16 1.95 5.19
C PHE A 196 -9.87 2.78 5.38
N TYR A 197 -9.85 3.97 4.79
CA TYR A 197 -8.69 4.86 4.77
C TYR A 197 -8.71 5.92 5.87
N ALA A 198 -9.68 5.83 6.79
CA ALA A 198 -9.78 6.70 7.95
C ALA A 198 -8.46 6.72 8.73
N ASN A 199 -7.87 7.90 8.87
CA ASN A 199 -6.66 8.11 9.64
C ASN A 199 -6.80 9.41 10.43
N PRO A 200 -7.45 9.36 11.62
CA PRO A 200 -7.74 10.54 12.42
C PRO A 200 -6.49 11.35 12.77
N ALA A 201 -5.34 10.69 12.88
CA ALA A 201 -4.09 11.32 13.24
C ALA A 201 -3.37 11.95 12.03
N LEU A 202 -3.61 11.46 10.81
CA LEU A 202 -3.21 12.14 9.57
C LEU A 202 -4.16 13.30 9.30
N LEU A 203 -5.47 13.09 9.47
CA LEU A 203 -6.49 14.12 9.38
C LEU A 203 -6.17 15.29 10.34
N ASN A 204 -5.93 15.04 11.62
CA ASN A 204 -5.52 16.08 12.57
C ASN A 204 -4.19 16.79 12.21
N ALA A 205 -3.26 16.10 11.54
CA ALA A 205 -2.00 16.69 11.11
C ALA A 205 -2.20 17.59 9.88
N ILE A 206 -3.12 17.21 8.98
CA ILE A 206 -3.42 17.91 7.74
C ILE A 206 -4.47 19.01 7.95
N GLU A 207 -5.45 18.84 8.83
CA GLU A 207 -6.40 19.90 9.20
C GLU A 207 -5.65 21.14 9.69
N LYS A 208 -4.56 20.95 10.43
CA LYS A 208 -3.65 22.05 10.76
C LYS A 208 -3.03 22.69 9.51
N SER A 209 -2.62 21.91 8.51
CA SER A 209 -2.10 22.42 7.23
C SER A 209 -3.14 23.02 6.28
N LEU A 210 -4.43 22.78 6.55
CA LEU A 210 -5.58 23.41 5.89
C LEU A 210 -5.96 24.76 6.54
N MET A 211 -5.46 25.05 7.74
CA MET A 211 -5.63 26.37 8.38
C MET A 211 -4.72 27.42 7.73
N PRO A 212 -5.21 28.66 7.53
CA PRO A 212 -4.35 29.74 7.02
C PRO A 212 -3.18 29.98 7.99
N GLY A 213 -1.95 29.71 7.54
CA GLY A 213 -0.73 30.06 8.27
C GLY A 213 -0.05 28.95 9.08
N SER A 214 -0.45 27.68 8.95
CA SER A 214 0.33 26.55 9.50
C SER A 214 0.67 25.57 8.38
N SER A 215 1.96 25.31 8.13
CA SER A 215 2.43 24.39 7.09
C SER A 215 3.50 23.47 7.68
N ASP A 216 3.20 22.18 7.53
CA ASP A 216 4.05 20.99 7.45
C ASP A 216 4.93 20.56 8.65
N SER A 217 4.81 19.27 8.99
CA SER A 217 5.82 18.58 9.80
C SER A 217 7.19 18.70 9.13
N ALA A 218 8.25 18.82 9.93
CA ALA A 218 9.59 18.99 9.40
C ALA A 218 10.00 17.79 8.54
N GLN A 219 9.56 16.57 8.91
CA GLN A 219 9.75 15.38 8.09
C GLN A 219 9.11 15.51 6.70
N ALA A 220 7.85 15.94 6.60
CA ALA A 220 7.14 16.01 5.33
C ALA A 220 7.80 17.01 4.36
N ARG A 221 8.24 18.17 4.88
CA ARG A 221 8.96 19.19 4.09
C ARG A 221 10.28 18.66 3.55
N VAL A 222 11.00 17.91 4.37
CA VAL A 222 12.28 17.31 3.97
C VAL A 222 12.06 16.21 2.92
N ILE A 223 11.05 15.34 3.08
CA ILE A 223 10.71 14.31 2.07
C ILE A 223 10.32 14.95 0.73
N ALA A 224 9.45 15.96 0.76
CA ALA A 224 9.01 16.65 -0.47
C ALA A 224 10.21 17.26 -1.23
N LEU A 225 11.17 17.83 -0.50
CA LEU A 225 12.39 18.38 -1.07
C LEU A 225 13.31 17.28 -1.64
N ILE A 226 13.39 16.12 -0.99
CA ILE A 226 14.14 14.97 -1.50
C ILE A 226 13.51 14.46 -2.81
N ASP A 227 12.19 14.30 -2.86
CA ASP A 227 11.48 13.84 -4.05
C ASP A 227 11.57 14.82 -5.23
N ALA A 228 11.65 16.12 -4.95
CA ALA A 228 11.84 17.16 -5.96
C ALA A 228 13.31 17.30 -6.44
N SER A 229 14.27 16.70 -5.73
CA SER A 229 15.69 16.87 -6.03
C SER A 229 16.16 16.02 -7.22
N ARG A 230 16.96 16.62 -8.12
CA ARG A 230 17.59 15.89 -9.23
C ARG A 230 18.67 14.91 -8.78
N GLN A 231 19.34 15.17 -7.65
CA GLN A 231 20.45 14.36 -7.13
C GLN A 231 20.30 14.20 -5.61
N PRO A 232 19.28 13.46 -5.15
CA PRO A 232 18.91 13.42 -3.74
C PRO A 232 20.04 12.91 -2.83
N ALA A 233 20.91 12.01 -3.31
CA ALA A 233 22.06 11.53 -2.52
C ALA A 233 23.11 12.60 -2.17
N ARG A 234 23.08 13.76 -2.84
CA ARG A 234 23.98 14.88 -2.57
C ARG A 234 23.42 15.88 -1.57
N LEU A 235 22.16 15.74 -1.16
CA LEU A 235 21.56 16.63 -0.16
C LEU A 235 22.27 16.51 1.19
N ARG A 236 22.45 17.65 1.86
CA ARG A 236 23.07 17.75 3.18
C ARG A 236 22.19 18.65 4.06
N LEU A 237 22.20 18.40 5.37
CA LEU A 237 21.40 19.16 6.34
C LEU A 237 21.54 20.70 6.19
N PRO A 238 22.74 21.28 5.98
CA PRO A 238 22.88 22.73 5.80
C PRO A 238 22.07 23.26 4.61
N GLY A 239 22.20 22.62 3.45
CA GLY A 239 21.51 23.04 2.23
C GLY A 239 20.00 22.86 2.33
N VAL A 240 19.55 21.76 2.95
CA VAL A 240 18.11 21.51 3.17
C VAL A 240 17.53 22.52 4.15
N ALA A 241 18.23 22.82 5.26
CA ALA A 241 17.79 23.81 6.24
C ALA A 241 17.66 25.19 5.59
N GLN A 242 18.68 25.60 4.82
CA GLN A 242 18.68 26.86 4.08
C GLN A 242 17.49 26.95 3.11
N HIS A 243 17.23 25.89 2.34
CA HIS A 243 16.12 25.85 1.39
C HIS A 243 14.75 25.91 2.08
N LEU A 244 14.65 25.39 3.30
CA LEU A 244 13.45 25.48 4.14
C LEU A 244 13.33 26.78 4.93
N GLY A 245 14.27 27.73 4.77
CA GLY A 245 14.30 28.99 5.52
C GLY A 245 14.61 28.82 7.01
N LEU A 246 15.28 27.73 7.39
CA LEU A 246 15.61 27.37 8.77
C LEU A 246 17.12 27.33 8.99
N SER A 247 17.56 27.52 10.23
CA SER A 247 18.92 27.15 10.61
C SER A 247 19.03 25.63 10.80
N GLU A 248 20.24 25.09 10.63
CA GLU A 248 20.50 23.66 10.86
C GLU A 248 20.06 23.18 12.24
N ALA A 249 20.28 24.01 13.28
CA ALA A 249 19.90 23.71 14.64
C ALA A 249 18.38 23.59 14.80
N VAL A 250 17.62 24.47 14.14
CA VAL A 250 16.16 24.47 14.18
C VAL A 250 15.61 23.25 13.45
N LEU A 251 16.06 22.97 12.23
CA LEU A 251 15.61 21.80 11.47
C LEU A 251 15.95 20.49 12.21
N ARG A 252 17.15 20.38 12.77
CA ARG A 252 17.56 19.22 13.56
C ARG A 252 16.71 19.03 14.81
N LYS A 253 16.37 20.12 15.51
CA LYS A 253 15.52 20.08 16.71
C LYS A 253 14.09 19.63 16.35
N GLN A 254 13.54 20.13 15.24
CA GLN A 254 12.20 19.74 14.78
C GLN A 254 12.15 18.26 14.38
N LEU A 255 13.11 17.78 13.58
CA LEU A 255 13.19 16.36 13.22
C LEU A 255 13.39 15.46 14.45
N LYS A 256 14.19 15.89 15.43
CA LYS A 256 14.38 15.16 16.69
C LYS A 256 13.09 15.13 17.53
N ALA A 257 12.28 16.19 17.52
CA ALA A 257 10.98 16.19 18.19
C ALA A 257 10.00 15.21 17.53
N GLU A 258 10.18 14.94 16.24
CA GLU A 258 9.47 13.90 15.48
C GLU A 258 10.13 12.51 15.59
N GLY A 259 11.19 12.36 16.39
CA GLY A 259 11.88 11.09 16.65
C GLY A 259 12.78 10.61 15.50
N ILE A 260 13.10 11.46 14.52
CA ILE A 260 13.79 11.05 13.29
C ILE A 260 15.10 11.82 13.10
N ALA A 261 16.16 11.10 12.70
CA ALA A 261 17.40 11.74 12.29
C ALA A 261 17.40 12.06 10.79
N PHE A 262 17.91 13.24 10.40
CA PHE A 262 17.98 13.65 8.98
C PHE A 262 18.63 12.61 8.07
N ASN A 263 19.76 12.02 8.49
CA ASN A 263 20.45 11.02 7.67
C ASN A 263 19.63 9.73 7.48
N GLN A 264 18.85 9.33 8.48
CA GLN A 264 17.96 8.17 8.38
C GLN A 264 16.81 8.48 7.41
N LEU A 265 16.22 9.67 7.53
CA LEU A 265 15.16 10.14 6.64
C LEU A 265 15.63 10.21 5.18
N LEU A 266 16.80 10.80 4.95
CA LEU A 266 17.42 10.92 3.63
C LEU A 266 17.73 9.54 3.03
N LYS A 267 18.36 8.65 3.81
CA LYS A 267 18.69 7.29 3.36
C LYS A 267 17.43 6.50 2.99
N GLY A 268 16.38 6.59 3.79
CA GLY A 268 15.11 5.92 3.50
C GLY A 268 14.46 6.42 2.21
N ALA A 269 14.33 7.74 2.05
CA ALA A 269 13.72 8.34 0.86
C ALA A 269 14.50 8.01 -0.43
N ILE A 270 15.84 8.07 -0.40
CA ILE A 270 16.67 7.73 -1.57
C ILE A 270 16.51 6.26 -1.97
N HIS A 271 16.45 5.34 -0.99
CA HIS A 271 16.33 3.93 -1.30
C HIS A 271 14.90 3.51 -1.68
N ASP A 272 13.88 4.24 -1.24
CA ASP A 272 12.52 4.12 -1.79
C ASP A 272 12.49 4.51 -3.28
N LEU A 273 13.06 5.67 -3.64
CA LEU A 273 13.23 6.09 -5.03
C LEU A 273 14.01 5.05 -5.86
N ALA A 274 15.11 4.53 -5.31
CA ALA A 274 15.90 3.49 -5.96
C ALA A 274 15.08 2.22 -6.21
N THR A 275 14.27 1.81 -5.24
CA THR A 275 13.40 0.63 -5.32
C THR A 275 12.40 0.80 -6.46
N ARG A 276 11.72 1.94 -6.54
CA ARG A 276 10.81 2.27 -7.65
C ARG A 276 11.49 2.20 -9.02
N HIS A 277 12.68 2.78 -9.17
CA HIS A 277 13.40 2.73 -10.45
C HIS A 277 13.89 1.33 -10.83
N LEU A 278 14.38 0.54 -9.87
CA LEU A 278 14.79 -0.84 -10.10
C LEU A 278 13.58 -1.72 -10.46
N LEU A 279 12.49 -1.55 -9.73
CA LEU A 279 11.22 -2.20 -10.01
C LEU A 279 10.63 -1.74 -11.32
N ALA A 280 10.92 -0.55 -11.85
CA ALA A 280 10.57 -0.11 -13.21
C ALA A 280 11.48 -0.71 -14.31
N GLY A 281 12.57 -1.38 -13.94
CA GLY A 281 13.43 -2.13 -14.86
C GLY A 281 14.74 -1.42 -15.19
N ASN A 282 14.98 -0.25 -14.60
CA ASN A 282 16.18 0.53 -14.84
C ASN A 282 17.42 -0.24 -14.38
N ARG A 283 18.50 -0.14 -15.16
CA ARG A 283 19.78 -0.73 -14.79
C ARG A 283 20.32 0.01 -13.57
N ALA A 284 20.87 -0.72 -12.61
CA ALA A 284 21.39 -0.13 -11.37
C ALA A 284 22.51 0.91 -11.59
N GLN A 285 23.24 0.85 -12.72
CA GLN A 285 24.15 1.93 -13.15
C GLN A 285 23.40 3.26 -13.35
N ALA A 286 22.34 3.24 -14.16
CA ALA A 286 21.52 4.42 -14.42
C ALA A 286 20.81 4.93 -13.16
N VAL A 287 20.37 4.02 -12.28
CA VAL A 287 19.76 4.41 -10.98
C VAL A 287 20.77 5.10 -10.08
N SER A 288 22.01 4.59 -10.01
CA SER A 288 23.10 5.20 -9.25
C SER A 288 23.38 6.63 -9.71
N GLU A 289 23.48 6.83 -11.02
CA GLU A 289 23.73 8.13 -11.65
C GLU A 289 22.56 9.10 -11.41
N LEU A 290 21.33 8.63 -11.62
CA LEU A 290 20.10 9.40 -11.44
C LEU A 290 19.96 9.91 -10.01
N LEU A 291 20.27 9.08 -9.00
CA LEU A 291 20.14 9.47 -7.60
C LEU A 291 21.33 10.29 -7.08
N GLY A 292 22.41 10.40 -7.86
CA GLY A 292 23.57 11.22 -7.54
C GLY A 292 24.63 10.54 -6.65
N PHE A 293 24.71 9.21 -6.63
CA PHE A 293 25.80 8.47 -5.98
C PHE A 293 27.14 8.70 -6.72
N SER A 294 28.26 8.55 -6.00
CA SER A 294 29.61 8.76 -6.56
C SER A 294 29.93 7.77 -7.70
N ASP A 295 29.52 6.52 -7.50
CA ASP A 295 29.72 5.43 -8.43
C ASP A 295 28.77 4.28 -8.08
N ARG A 296 28.71 3.30 -8.97
CA ARG A 296 27.85 2.13 -8.85
C ARG A 296 28.16 1.25 -7.65
N ARG A 297 29.43 1.10 -7.27
CA ARG A 297 29.83 0.26 -6.12
C ARG A 297 29.37 0.91 -4.81
N ALA A 298 29.42 2.23 -4.71
CA ALA A 298 28.89 2.98 -3.58
C ALA A 298 27.37 2.82 -3.46
N PHE A 299 26.64 2.92 -4.57
CA PHE A 299 25.20 2.65 -4.61
C PHE A 299 24.88 1.21 -4.20
N ASP A 300 25.51 0.21 -4.81
CA ASP A 300 25.23 -1.21 -4.53
C ASP A 300 25.46 -1.54 -3.05
N ARG A 301 26.57 -1.03 -2.47
CA ARG A 301 26.87 -1.22 -1.04
C ARG A 301 25.82 -0.56 -0.16
N SER A 302 25.52 0.72 -0.41
CA SER A 302 24.56 1.48 0.40
C SER A 302 23.15 0.89 0.31
N TYR A 303 22.72 0.51 -0.89
CA TYR A 303 21.41 -0.11 -1.14
C TYR A 303 21.31 -1.48 -0.46
N LYS A 304 22.33 -2.34 -0.61
CA LYS A 304 22.34 -3.66 0.03
C LYS A 304 22.41 -3.58 1.56
N GLU A 305 23.14 -2.61 2.09
CA GLU A 305 23.21 -2.36 3.53
C GLU A 305 21.84 -1.94 4.09
N TYR A 306 21.12 -1.08 3.36
CA TYR A 306 19.81 -0.60 3.76
C TYR A 306 18.71 -1.67 3.59
N THR A 307 18.61 -2.26 2.40
CA THR A 307 17.52 -3.16 2.00
C THR A 307 17.79 -4.63 2.28
N GLY A 308 19.05 -5.01 2.45
CA GLY A 308 19.48 -6.40 2.54
C GLY A 308 19.68 -7.12 1.21
N ILE A 309 19.24 -6.51 0.10
CA ILE A 309 19.08 -7.18 -1.20
C ILE A 309 19.95 -6.49 -2.25
N ASN A 310 20.42 -7.23 -3.25
CA ASN A 310 21.16 -6.63 -4.36
C ASN A 310 20.20 -5.93 -5.35
N PRO A 311 20.55 -4.75 -5.89
CA PRO A 311 19.74 -4.06 -6.89
C PRO A 311 19.38 -4.92 -8.12
N GLY A 312 20.27 -5.82 -8.53
CA GLY A 312 20.02 -6.74 -9.65
C GLY A 312 18.89 -7.74 -9.40
N GLN A 313 18.78 -8.26 -8.17
CA GLN A 313 17.71 -9.18 -7.78
C GLN A 313 16.35 -8.48 -7.83
N LEU A 314 16.28 -7.25 -7.30
CA LEU A 314 15.06 -6.45 -7.33
C LEU A 314 14.64 -6.09 -8.76
N ARG A 315 15.59 -5.72 -9.63
CA ARG A 315 15.30 -5.43 -11.04
C ARG A 315 14.73 -6.64 -11.78
N LEU A 316 15.28 -7.82 -11.54
CA LEU A 316 14.80 -9.07 -12.13
C LEU A 316 13.40 -9.42 -11.62
N LEU A 317 13.12 -9.21 -10.33
CA LEU A 317 11.78 -9.36 -9.77
C LEU A 317 10.78 -8.43 -10.46
N GLY A 318 11.10 -7.13 -10.55
CA GLY A 318 10.27 -6.18 -11.28
C GLY A 318 10.09 -6.57 -12.75
N SER A 319 11.10 -7.17 -13.40
CA SER A 319 10.96 -7.68 -14.78
C SER A 319 9.85 -8.71 -14.90
N ARG A 320 9.81 -9.68 -13.99
CA ARG A 320 8.81 -10.76 -13.99
C ARG A 320 7.40 -10.27 -13.65
N LEU A 321 7.30 -9.22 -12.84
CA LEU A 321 6.01 -8.61 -12.47
C LEU A 321 5.42 -7.71 -13.58
N ARG A 322 6.20 -7.28 -14.57
CA ARG A 322 5.79 -6.26 -15.57
C ARG A 322 5.39 -6.77 -16.96
N PHE A 323 5.78 -7.97 -17.38
CA PHE A 323 5.68 -8.34 -18.81
C PHE A 323 4.37 -9.04 -19.20
N GLN A 324 3.34 -8.24 -19.50
CA GLN A 324 2.43 -8.35 -20.66
C GLN A 324 1.74 -6.98 -20.88
N ARG A 325 1.37 -6.64 -22.13
CA ARG A 325 0.80 -5.32 -22.50
C ARG A 325 -0.33 -4.91 -21.52
N GLY A 326 -0.24 -3.72 -20.95
CA GLY A 326 -1.24 -3.14 -20.05
C GLY A 326 -0.90 -3.13 -18.55
N ASN A 327 0.27 -3.61 -18.12
CA ASN A 327 0.53 -3.93 -16.69
C ASN A 327 1.67 -3.16 -16.02
N GLN A 328 1.33 -2.04 -15.36
CA GLN A 328 2.13 -1.46 -14.27
C GLN A 328 1.73 -2.02 -12.87
N GLN A 329 0.79 -2.96 -12.81
CA GLN A 329 -0.17 -3.08 -11.72
C GLN A 329 0.34 -3.52 -10.34
N LEU A 330 1.44 -4.28 -10.20
CA LEU A 330 1.93 -4.71 -8.87
C LEU A 330 2.91 -3.73 -8.22
N ASP A 331 3.71 -3.00 -9.01
CA ASP A 331 4.48 -1.87 -8.49
C ASP A 331 3.52 -0.76 -8.05
N ASP A 332 2.45 -0.53 -8.81
CA ASP A 332 1.38 0.39 -8.42
C ASP A 332 0.70 -0.07 -7.12
N VAL A 333 0.32 -1.34 -6.98
CA VAL A 333 -0.24 -1.87 -5.71
C VAL A 333 0.71 -1.66 -4.54
N VAL A 334 1.99 -2.02 -4.67
CA VAL A 334 2.98 -1.88 -3.59
C VAL A 334 3.28 -0.40 -3.29
N THR A 335 3.32 0.46 -4.30
CA THR A 335 3.56 1.90 -4.12
C THR A 335 2.34 2.64 -3.59
N SER A 336 1.13 2.18 -3.92
CA SER A 336 -0.15 2.68 -3.42
C SER A 336 -0.54 2.10 -2.06
N MET A 337 0.15 1.06 -1.57
CA MET A 337 -0.08 0.55 -0.22
C MET A 337 0.10 1.68 0.80
N PRO A 338 -0.89 1.89 1.69
CA PRO A 338 -0.76 2.89 2.73
C PRO A 338 0.39 2.51 3.68
N PRO A 339 0.99 3.50 4.36
CA PRO A 339 1.95 3.21 5.42
C PRO A 339 1.28 2.36 6.51
N LEU A 340 2.08 1.63 7.29
CA LEU A 340 1.56 0.88 8.43
C LEU A 340 0.77 1.80 9.38
N PRO A 341 -0.29 1.31 10.05
CA PRO A 341 -1.02 2.10 11.04
C PRO A 341 -0.09 2.68 12.10
N LYS A 342 -0.40 3.86 12.64
CA LYS A 342 0.48 4.54 13.62
C LYS A 342 0.74 3.70 14.86
N THR A 343 -0.24 2.91 15.28
CA THR A 343 -0.12 1.93 16.37
C THR A 343 1.01 0.94 16.08
N VAL A 344 1.02 0.35 14.87
CA VAL A 344 2.05 -0.60 14.42
C VAL A 344 3.40 0.08 14.28
N GLN A 345 3.47 1.27 13.70
CA GLN A 345 4.73 2.05 13.62
C GLN A 345 5.29 2.34 15.02
N SER A 346 4.43 2.71 15.97
CA SER A 346 4.81 2.98 17.36
C SER A 346 5.36 1.72 18.03
N LEU A 347 4.71 0.57 17.81
CA LEU A 347 5.21 -0.72 18.28
C LEU A 347 6.57 -1.05 17.69
N LEU A 348 6.76 -0.87 16.37
CA LEU A 348 8.03 -1.13 15.70
C LEU A 348 9.16 -0.24 16.20
N SER A 349 8.86 0.98 16.64
CA SER A 349 9.84 1.93 17.17
C SER A 349 10.42 1.58 18.55
N LEU A 350 9.77 0.68 19.29
CA LEU A 350 10.28 0.23 20.59
C LEU A 350 11.61 -0.52 20.42
N ASP A 351 12.50 -0.45 21.40
CA ASP A 351 13.72 -1.27 21.37
C ASP A 351 13.42 -2.68 21.89
N ASP A 352 13.74 -3.71 21.09
CA ASP A 352 13.48 -5.12 21.41
C ASP A 352 14.13 -5.55 22.73
N LYS A 353 15.25 -4.93 23.12
CA LYS A 353 15.99 -5.29 24.35
C LYS A 353 15.37 -4.71 25.61
N THR A 354 14.62 -3.63 25.50
CA THR A 354 14.09 -2.87 26.63
C THR A 354 12.56 -2.82 26.65
N MET A 355 11.90 -3.45 25.67
CA MET A 355 10.45 -3.50 25.53
C MET A 355 9.77 -4.14 26.74
N ARG A 356 8.89 -3.39 27.41
CA ARG A 356 8.08 -3.89 28.55
C ARG A 356 6.64 -4.14 28.11
N LEU A 357 6.01 -5.12 28.76
CA LEU A 357 4.62 -5.48 28.50
C LEU A 357 3.67 -4.27 28.61
N GLN A 358 3.82 -3.46 29.66
CA GLN A 358 2.98 -2.28 29.90
C GLN A 358 3.09 -1.23 28.78
N ASP A 359 4.28 -1.03 28.21
CA ASP A 359 4.49 -0.08 27.12
C ASP A 359 3.74 -0.54 25.86
N VAL A 360 3.78 -1.84 25.56
CA VAL A 360 3.07 -2.45 24.43
C VAL A 360 1.55 -2.39 24.62
N VAL A 361 1.06 -2.73 25.81
CA VAL A 361 -0.38 -2.65 26.15
C VAL A 361 -0.89 -1.23 25.97
N THR A 362 -0.17 -0.24 26.51
CA THR A 362 -0.53 1.18 26.41
C THR A 362 -0.60 1.67 24.96
N ILE A 363 0.23 1.12 24.07
CA ILE A 363 0.19 1.44 22.63
C ILE A 363 -1.02 0.79 21.97
N ILE A 364 -1.28 -0.49 22.23
CA ILE A 364 -2.36 -1.27 21.59
C ILE A 364 -3.75 -0.80 22.04
N GLU A 365 -3.93 -0.45 23.31
CA GLU A 365 -5.23 0.02 23.84
C GLU A 365 -5.72 1.33 23.21
N ARG A 366 -4.84 2.09 22.58
CA ARG A 366 -5.21 3.29 21.81
C ARG A 366 -5.87 2.97 20.47
N ASP A 367 -5.87 1.71 20.08
CA ASP A 367 -6.40 1.21 18.81
C ASP A 367 -7.34 0.02 19.07
N PRO A 368 -8.64 0.29 19.32
CA PRO A 368 -9.61 -0.75 19.67
C PRO A 368 -9.77 -1.82 18.58
N ILE A 369 -9.57 -1.47 17.31
CA ILE A 369 -9.65 -2.40 16.18
C ILE A 369 -8.47 -3.37 16.24
N PHE A 370 -7.25 -2.83 16.34
CA PHE A 370 -6.05 -3.65 16.46
C PHE A 370 -6.07 -4.51 17.73
N GLN A 371 -6.52 -3.96 18.86
CA GLN A 371 -6.73 -4.70 20.10
C GLN A 371 -7.72 -5.85 19.94
N ALA A 372 -8.85 -5.62 19.26
CA ALA A 372 -9.84 -6.66 19.00
C ALA A 372 -9.25 -7.79 18.14
N HIS A 373 -8.47 -7.49 17.10
CA HIS A 373 -7.77 -8.50 16.30
C HIS A 373 -6.80 -9.34 17.13
N ILE A 374 -6.04 -8.69 18.01
CA ILE A 374 -5.08 -9.34 18.92
C ILE A 374 -5.80 -10.31 19.86
N LEU A 375 -6.86 -9.85 20.52
CA LEU A 375 -7.65 -10.66 21.45
C LEU A 375 -8.37 -11.80 20.73
N ALA A 376 -9.01 -11.52 19.59
CA ALA A 376 -9.68 -12.54 18.77
C ALA A 376 -8.69 -13.63 18.37
N ARG A 377 -7.47 -13.26 17.98
CA ARG A 377 -6.46 -14.25 17.57
C ARG A 377 -5.91 -15.03 18.76
N ALA A 378 -5.58 -14.36 19.87
CA ALA A 378 -5.07 -15.02 21.07
C ALA A 378 -6.10 -15.97 21.71
N SER A 379 -7.40 -15.73 21.45
CA SER A 379 -8.51 -16.58 21.90
C SER A 379 -8.71 -17.84 21.05
N ARG A 380 -7.96 -18.04 19.96
CA ARG A 380 -8.08 -19.26 19.15
C ARG A 380 -7.41 -20.45 19.82
N ALA A 381 -7.99 -21.63 19.66
CA ALA A 381 -7.58 -22.88 20.30
C ALA A 381 -6.09 -23.21 20.10
N ILE A 382 -5.50 -22.80 18.96
CA ILE A 382 -4.08 -23.01 18.65
C ILE A 382 -3.12 -22.33 19.66
N TYR A 383 -3.59 -21.29 20.35
CA TYR A 383 -2.83 -20.55 21.38
C TYR A 383 -3.14 -21.00 22.82
N GLY A 384 -3.92 -22.06 23.00
CA GLY A 384 -4.22 -22.63 24.31
C GLY A 384 -5.40 -21.95 25.00
N LYS A 385 -5.23 -21.54 26.26
CA LYS A 385 -6.31 -20.99 27.08
C LYS A 385 -6.71 -19.60 26.58
N ILE A 386 -8.02 -19.36 26.46
CA ILE A 386 -8.59 -18.07 26.07
C ILE A 386 -8.15 -16.99 27.08
N PRO A 387 -7.48 -15.92 26.63
CA PRO A 387 -7.04 -14.85 27.51
C PRO A 387 -8.22 -13.99 27.95
N SER A 388 -8.20 -13.58 29.21
CA SER A 388 -9.22 -12.68 29.80
C SER A 388 -8.87 -11.20 29.67
N SER A 389 -7.61 -10.87 29.37
CA SER A 389 -7.14 -9.51 29.16
C SER A 389 -6.09 -9.42 28.05
N LEU A 390 -5.80 -8.21 27.60
CA LEU A 390 -4.74 -7.96 26.64
C LEU A 390 -3.36 -8.33 27.21
N GLU A 391 -3.10 -8.09 28.50
CA GLU A 391 -1.84 -8.52 29.11
C GLU A 391 -1.70 -10.04 29.11
N GLU A 392 -2.79 -10.78 29.38
CA GLU A 392 -2.78 -12.23 29.32
C GLU A 392 -2.51 -12.72 27.90
N ALA A 393 -3.19 -12.13 26.90
CA ALA A 393 -3.00 -12.45 25.48
C ALA A 393 -1.54 -12.24 25.04
N LEU A 394 -0.91 -11.14 25.46
CA LEU A 394 0.47 -10.82 25.08
C LEU A 394 1.51 -11.63 25.84
N SER A 395 1.29 -11.91 27.13
CA SER A 395 2.28 -12.57 27.97
C SER A 395 2.24 -14.10 27.87
N ARG A 396 1.06 -14.70 27.68
CA ARG A 396 0.88 -16.16 27.73
C ARG A 396 0.60 -16.80 26.37
N ASN A 397 -0.08 -16.09 25.47
CA ASN A 397 -0.56 -16.68 24.22
C ASN A 397 0.35 -16.32 23.04
N LEU A 398 0.56 -15.02 22.80
CA LEU A 398 1.24 -14.52 21.61
C LEU A 398 2.74 -14.28 21.83
N GLY A 399 3.13 -13.89 23.04
CA GLY A 399 4.51 -13.55 23.38
C GLY A 399 4.86 -12.09 23.04
N LEU A 400 5.55 -11.43 23.97
CA LEU A 400 5.88 -10.01 23.86
C LEU A 400 6.86 -9.71 22.72
N THR A 401 7.79 -10.61 22.44
CA THR A 401 8.76 -10.47 21.34
C THR A 401 8.11 -10.55 19.95
N ASN A 402 6.96 -11.23 19.87
CA ASN A 402 6.32 -11.56 18.60
C ASN A 402 5.32 -10.49 18.15
N ILE A 403 4.91 -9.63 19.08
CA ILE A 403 3.84 -8.66 18.88
C ILE A 403 4.09 -7.76 17.67
N LYS A 404 5.35 -7.38 17.45
CA LYS A 404 5.75 -6.55 16.31
C LYS A 404 5.52 -7.26 14.97
N HIS A 405 5.83 -8.55 14.91
CA HIS A 405 5.63 -9.33 13.70
C HIS A 405 4.15 -9.53 13.41
N PHE A 406 3.35 -9.86 14.44
CA PHE A 406 1.90 -9.97 14.31
C PHE A 406 1.26 -8.64 13.92
N ALA A 407 1.74 -7.52 14.48
CA ALA A 407 1.25 -6.20 14.14
C ALA A 407 1.42 -5.87 12.64
N VAL A 408 2.58 -6.20 12.07
CA VAL A 408 2.83 -6.04 10.63
C VAL A 408 1.95 -6.98 9.82
N LEU A 409 1.83 -8.24 10.24
CA LEU A 409 1.04 -9.26 9.53
C LEU A 409 -0.46 -8.91 9.49
N PHE A 410 -1.03 -8.46 10.61
CA PHE A 410 -2.44 -8.05 10.67
C PHE A 410 -2.70 -6.74 9.93
N ALA A 411 -1.77 -5.79 9.99
CA ALA A 411 -1.85 -4.60 9.16
C ALA A 411 -1.84 -4.98 7.66
N ALA A 412 -1.02 -5.94 7.25
CA ALA A 412 -0.99 -6.46 5.89
C ALA A 412 -2.35 -7.08 5.48
N GLN A 413 -2.89 -7.94 6.33
CA GLN A 413 -4.19 -8.59 6.14
C GLN A 413 -5.30 -7.55 5.95
N GLN A 414 -5.38 -6.60 6.88
CA GLN A 414 -6.39 -5.54 6.87
C GLN A 414 -6.30 -4.72 5.58
N GLN A 415 -5.09 -4.32 5.18
CA GLN A 415 -4.83 -3.49 4.00
C GLN A 415 -5.18 -4.16 2.67
N LEU A 416 -5.09 -5.49 2.57
CA LEU A 416 -5.23 -6.20 1.30
C LEU A 416 -6.50 -7.05 1.19
N SER A 417 -7.26 -7.22 2.28
CA SER A 417 -8.46 -8.07 2.33
C SER A 417 -9.53 -7.68 1.29
N ALA A 418 -9.89 -6.39 1.21
CA ALA A 418 -10.97 -5.93 0.32
C ALA A 418 -10.67 -6.16 -1.18
N GLN A 419 -9.39 -6.22 -1.54
CA GLN A 419 -8.91 -6.31 -2.91
C GLN A 419 -8.34 -7.70 -3.23
N SER A 420 -8.59 -8.70 -2.41
CA SER A 420 -8.19 -10.09 -2.66
C SER A 420 -9.20 -10.83 -3.53
N LEU A 421 -8.70 -11.67 -4.46
CA LEU A 421 -9.47 -12.73 -5.13
C LEU A 421 -9.55 -14.01 -4.29
N PHE A 422 -8.65 -14.17 -3.31
CA PHE A 422 -8.74 -15.29 -2.38
C PHE A 422 -9.94 -15.08 -1.45
N PRO A 423 -10.90 -16.03 -1.36
CA PRO A 423 -12.18 -15.83 -0.67
C PRO A 423 -12.05 -15.50 0.82
N ASP A 424 -11.07 -16.09 1.51
CA ASP A 424 -10.85 -15.92 2.94
C ASP A 424 -9.38 -15.65 3.22
N ILE A 425 -8.97 -14.39 3.08
CA ILE A 425 -7.56 -14.00 3.26
C ILE A 425 -7.04 -14.31 4.67
N GLU A 426 -7.93 -14.45 5.66
CA GLU A 426 -7.55 -14.76 7.04
C GLU A 426 -6.93 -16.15 7.13
N GLN A 427 -7.37 -17.10 6.31
CA GLN A 427 -6.79 -18.44 6.25
C GLN A 427 -5.31 -18.41 5.84
N LEU A 428 -4.91 -17.50 4.95
CA LEU A 428 -3.50 -17.36 4.56
C LEU A 428 -2.64 -16.90 5.74
N ILE A 429 -3.17 -15.96 6.53
CA ILE A 429 -2.53 -15.48 7.76
C ILE A 429 -2.47 -16.61 8.80
N ASP A 430 -3.51 -17.44 8.85
CA ASP A 430 -3.57 -18.60 9.72
C ASP A 430 -2.53 -19.64 9.39
N GLY A 431 -2.30 -19.91 8.11
CA GLY A 431 -1.21 -20.78 7.67
C GLY A 431 0.17 -20.24 8.06
N MET A 432 0.39 -18.93 7.94
CA MET A 432 1.66 -18.30 8.38
C MET A 432 1.86 -18.44 9.90
N LEU A 433 0.82 -18.19 10.70
CA LEU A 433 0.87 -18.35 12.16
C LEU A 433 1.03 -19.81 12.58
N LEU A 434 0.42 -20.73 11.85
CA LEU A 434 0.55 -22.17 12.07
C LEU A 434 1.98 -22.65 11.83
N SER A 435 2.68 -22.08 10.83
CA SER A 435 4.09 -22.40 10.58
C SER A 435 4.99 -22.02 11.77
N GLU A 436 4.71 -20.89 12.44
CA GLU A 436 5.39 -20.47 13.67
C GLU A 436 5.11 -21.42 14.84
N ARG A 437 3.86 -21.86 14.94
CA ARG A 437 3.46 -22.80 15.99
C ARG A 437 4.11 -24.16 15.83
N LEU A 438 4.17 -24.68 14.60
CA LEU A 438 4.89 -25.90 14.26
C LEU A 438 6.37 -25.77 14.63
N ALA A 439 7.02 -24.66 14.25
CA ALA A 439 8.42 -24.39 14.59
C ALA A 439 8.67 -24.46 16.11
N THR A 440 7.77 -23.86 16.89
CA THR A 440 7.84 -23.81 18.35
C THR A 440 7.67 -25.20 18.97
N LYS A 441 6.69 -25.97 18.49
CA LYS A 441 6.39 -27.32 19.01
C LYS A 441 7.44 -28.35 18.62
N LEU A 442 8.00 -28.23 17.41
CA LEU A 442 9.11 -29.06 16.92
C LEU A 442 10.48 -28.58 17.42
N ARG A 443 10.54 -27.49 18.20
CA ARG A 443 11.76 -26.91 18.79
C ARG A 443 12.84 -26.60 17.76
N THR A 444 12.44 -26.07 16.60
CA THR A 444 13.37 -25.67 15.54
C THR A 444 13.99 -24.31 15.82
N ASP A 445 15.25 -24.10 15.45
CA ASP A 445 15.96 -22.80 15.56
C ASP A 445 15.63 -21.85 14.39
N SER A 446 14.34 -21.74 14.07
CA SER A 446 13.85 -20.92 12.96
C SER A 446 13.55 -19.50 13.43
N GLN A 447 14.04 -18.50 12.69
CA GLN A 447 13.68 -17.11 12.98
C GLN A 447 12.19 -16.87 12.67
N GLN A 448 11.43 -16.48 13.69
CA GLN A 448 9.99 -16.22 13.59
C GLN A 448 9.62 -15.21 12.50
N ALA A 449 10.45 -14.17 12.29
CA ALA A 449 10.23 -13.20 11.22
C ALA A 449 10.15 -13.87 9.83
N LEU A 450 10.91 -14.95 9.60
CA LEU A 450 10.89 -15.68 8.32
C LEU A 450 9.65 -16.54 8.16
N LEU A 451 9.14 -17.11 9.25
CA LEU A 451 7.91 -17.91 9.29
C LEU A 451 6.66 -17.04 9.11
N LEU A 452 6.67 -15.83 9.67
CA LEU A 452 5.53 -14.92 9.59
C LEU A 452 5.53 -14.08 8.31
N PHE A 453 6.69 -13.65 7.84
CA PHE A 453 6.78 -12.78 6.66
C PHE A 453 7.09 -13.51 5.36
N GLY A 454 7.49 -14.79 5.43
CA GLY A 454 7.91 -15.57 4.28
C GLY A 454 6.89 -15.60 3.15
N LEU A 455 5.61 -15.67 3.51
CA LEU A 455 4.50 -15.84 2.56
C LEU A 455 3.61 -14.60 2.41
N LEU A 456 4.04 -13.42 2.88
CA LEU A 456 3.30 -12.17 2.66
C LEU A 456 3.01 -11.91 1.18
N SER A 457 3.88 -12.36 0.29
CA SER A 457 3.66 -12.29 -1.16
C SER A 457 2.38 -12.94 -1.65
N LEU A 458 1.79 -13.90 -0.93
CA LEU A 458 0.49 -14.46 -1.30
C LEU A 458 -0.61 -13.38 -1.31
N LEU A 459 -0.55 -12.43 -0.37
CA LEU A 459 -1.49 -11.30 -0.33
C LEU A 459 -1.38 -10.42 -1.58
N LEU A 460 -0.16 -10.26 -2.11
CA LEU A 460 0.07 -9.54 -3.38
C LEU A 460 -0.36 -10.37 -4.59
N LEU A 461 -0.05 -11.67 -4.62
CA LEU A 461 -0.34 -12.51 -5.77
C LEU A 461 -1.83 -12.78 -5.94
N PHE A 462 -2.59 -12.83 -4.84
CA PHE A 462 -4.05 -12.94 -4.87
C PHE A 462 -4.77 -11.59 -5.01
N HIS A 463 -4.05 -10.47 -5.05
CA HIS A 463 -4.65 -9.16 -5.24
C HIS A 463 -5.35 -9.07 -6.61
N LYS A 464 -6.51 -8.42 -6.69
CA LYS A 464 -7.33 -8.29 -7.92
C LYS A 464 -6.57 -7.61 -9.07
N GLU A 465 -5.73 -6.64 -8.73
CA GLU A 465 -4.86 -5.95 -9.69
C GLU A 465 -3.59 -6.74 -10.03
N CYS A 466 -3.36 -7.92 -9.43
CA CYS A 466 -2.27 -8.79 -9.86
C CYS A 466 -2.72 -9.54 -11.12
N VAL A 467 -1.95 -9.37 -12.20
CA VAL A 467 -2.16 -10.03 -13.51
C VAL A 467 -2.26 -11.55 -13.40
N TYR A 468 -1.48 -12.13 -12.48
CA TYR A 468 -1.41 -13.57 -12.30
C TYR A 468 -2.52 -14.07 -11.36
N SER A 469 -3.32 -13.21 -10.74
CA SER A 469 -4.19 -13.58 -9.62
C SER A 469 -5.17 -14.71 -9.93
N GLU A 470 -5.83 -14.70 -11.10
CA GLU A 470 -6.69 -15.81 -11.52
C GLU A 470 -5.90 -17.11 -11.77
N ARG A 471 -4.70 -17.01 -12.36
CA ARG A 471 -3.83 -18.17 -12.57
C ARG A 471 -3.34 -18.72 -11.23
N VAL A 472 -2.89 -17.85 -10.33
CA VAL A 472 -2.42 -18.21 -8.98
C VAL A 472 -3.55 -18.90 -8.22
N LEU A 473 -4.78 -18.39 -8.28
CA LEU A 473 -5.95 -19.03 -7.66
C LEU A 473 -6.24 -20.40 -8.26
N ARG A 474 -6.13 -20.56 -9.59
CA ARG A 474 -6.25 -21.86 -10.23
C ARG A 474 -5.17 -22.84 -9.76
N LEU A 475 -3.90 -22.41 -9.77
CA LEU A 475 -2.78 -23.23 -9.29
C LEU A 475 -2.97 -23.65 -7.83
N TRP A 476 -3.52 -22.77 -6.99
CA TRP A 476 -3.84 -23.07 -5.60
C TRP A 476 -4.85 -24.22 -5.47
N HIS A 477 -5.90 -24.22 -6.29
CA HIS A 477 -6.92 -25.28 -6.29
C HIS A 477 -6.44 -26.60 -6.93
N GLU A 478 -5.53 -26.53 -7.90
CA GLU A 478 -5.04 -27.71 -8.63
C GLU A 478 -3.88 -28.44 -7.96
N SER A 479 -3.11 -27.74 -7.12
CA SER A 479 -1.92 -28.31 -6.48
C SER A 479 -2.31 -29.16 -5.29
N ARG A 480 -1.68 -30.33 -5.13
CA ARG A 480 -2.03 -31.29 -4.05
C ARG A 480 -1.59 -30.81 -2.67
N HIS A 481 -0.43 -30.16 -2.62
CA HIS A 481 0.16 -29.59 -1.41
C HIS A 481 0.91 -28.29 -1.75
N PHE A 482 1.22 -27.50 -0.72
CA PHE A 482 1.79 -26.16 -0.91
C PHE A 482 3.19 -26.19 -1.54
N ALA A 483 3.98 -27.25 -1.31
CA ALA A 483 5.29 -27.40 -1.97
C ALA A 483 5.17 -27.46 -3.52
N GLU A 484 4.16 -28.18 -4.03
CA GLU A 484 3.85 -28.26 -5.46
C GLU A 484 3.38 -26.88 -5.96
N PHE A 485 2.48 -26.23 -5.23
CA PHE A 485 2.03 -24.89 -5.57
C PHE A 485 3.19 -23.89 -5.68
N ARG A 486 4.11 -23.88 -4.70
CA ARG A 486 5.30 -23.01 -4.74
C ARG A 486 6.19 -23.30 -5.95
N GLN A 487 6.38 -24.58 -6.27
CA GLN A 487 7.17 -24.97 -7.43
C GLN A 487 6.49 -24.52 -8.73
N ARG A 488 5.19 -24.75 -8.88
CA ARG A 488 4.42 -24.28 -10.05
C ARG A 488 4.41 -22.76 -10.18
N ILE A 489 4.32 -22.01 -9.08
CA ILE A 489 4.47 -20.55 -9.12
C ILE A 489 5.86 -20.14 -9.63
N ARG A 490 6.92 -20.84 -9.19
CA ARG A 490 8.28 -20.59 -9.66
C ARG A 490 8.44 -20.91 -11.14
N ASP A 491 7.90 -22.03 -11.60
CA ASP A 491 8.11 -22.55 -12.95
C ASP A 491 7.19 -21.86 -13.99
N GLU A 492 5.92 -21.64 -13.64
CA GLU A 492 4.90 -21.09 -14.54
C GLU A 492 4.78 -19.56 -14.49
N VAL A 493 5.04 -18.95 -13.32
CA VAL A 493 4.97 -17.49 -13.12
C VAL A 493 6.37 -16.86 -13.05
N GLY A 494 7.41 -17.65 -12.78
CA GLY A 494 8.78 -17.17 -12.69
C GLY A 494 9.11 -16.47 -11.37
N ILE A 495 8.22 -16.54 -10.36
CA ILE A 495 8.31 -15.75 -9.13
C ILE A 495 8.71 -16.63 -7.93
N CYS A 496 9.61 -16.13 -7.10
CA CYS A 496 9.85 -16.69 -5.77
C CYS A 496 8.96 -16.00 -4.73
N LEU A 497 8.16 -16.76 -3.98
CA LEU A 497 7.30 -16.20 -2.93
C LEU A 497 8.10 -15.43 -1.87
N TYR A 498 9.19 -16.00 -1.35
CA TYR A 498 9.97 -15.37 -0.28
C TYR A 498 10.60 -14.04 -0.71
N GLY A 499 11.24 -14.01 -1.88
CA GLY A 499 11.84 -12.78 -2.42
C GLY A 499 10.80 -11.70 -2.75
N THR A 500 9.57 -12.11 -3.08
CA THR A 500 8.46 -11.18 -3.36
C THR A 500 7.89 -10.57 -2.09
N SER A 501 7.88 -11.30 -0.98
CA SER A 501 7.45 -10.78 0.33
C SER A 501 8.29 -9.57 0.77
N SER A 502 9.55 -9.50 0.33
CA SER A 502 10.41 -8.33 0.57
C SER A 502 9.87 -7.02 0.00
N LEU A 503 9.02 -7.04 -1.04
CA LEU A 503 8.44 -5.80 -1.59
C LEU A 503 7.59 -5.06 -0.55
N MET A 504 6.77 -5.80 0.19
CA MET A 504 5.93 -5.23 1.25
C MET A 504 6.77 -4.78 2.43
N LEU A 505 7.73 -5.60 2.84
CA LEU A 505 8.63 -5.28 3.96
C LEU A 505 9.47 -4.03 3.68
N LEU A 506 9.98 -3.87 2.46
CA LEU A 506 10.73 -2.68 2.05
C LEU A 506 9.83 -1.43 2.04
N LYS A 507 8.60 -1.54 1.51
CA LYS A 507 7.62 -0.44 1.54
C LYS A 507 7.33 0.02 2.97
N TRP A 508 7.32 -0.89 3.92
CA TRP A 508 7.09 -0.58 5.34
C TRP A 508 8.37 -0.29 6.14
N GLY A 509 9.52 -0.17 5.48
CA GLY A 509 10.78 0.22 6.12
C GLY A 509 11.37 -0.84 7.05
N MET A 510 11.02 -2.11 6.85
CA MET A 510 11.51 -3.23 7.68
C MET A 510 13.00 -3.55 7.37
N PRO A 511 13.76 -4.02 8.37
CA PRO A 511 15.22 -4.09 8.30
C PRO A 511 15.74 -5.06 7.23
N GLY A 512 16.90 -4.73 6.65
CA GLY A 512 17.54 -5.51 5.60
C GLY A 512 17.99 -6.92 5.99
N ALA A 513 18.11 -7.25 7.29
CA ALA A 513 18.50 -8.59 7.72
C ALA A 513 17.47 -9.65 7.33
N VAL A 514 16.20 -9.41 7.65
CA VAL A 514 15.07 -10.30 7.31
C VAL A 514 14.95 -10.46 5.80
N ASN A 515 15.00 -9.34 5.07
CA ASN A 515 14.95 -9.34 3.61
C ASN A 515 16.05 -10.18 2.98
N ARG A 516 17.29 -10.09 3.49
CA ARG A 516 18.41 -10.91 3.00
C ARG A 516 18.15 -12.40 3.17
N GLN A 517 17.63 -12.80 4.33
CA GLN A 517 17.34 -14.19 4.63
C GLN A 517 16.17 -14.73 3.81
N LEU A 518 15.12 -13.92 3.59
CA LEU A 518 14.01 -14.29 2.70
C LEU A 518 14.50 -14.61 1.28
N TRP A 519 15.42 -13.80 0.76
CA TRP A 519 16.01 -14.08 -0.55
C TRP A 519 16.89 -15.33 -0.56
N ALA A 520 17.58 -15.66 0.54
CA ALA A 520 18.32 -16.92 0.66
C ALA A 520 17.39 -18.15 0.61
N LEU A 521 16.13 -18.03 1.06
CA LEU A 521 15.14 -19.10 0.94
C LEU A 521 14.66 -19.35 -0.51
N CYS A 522 14.92 -18.43 -1.44
CA CYS A 522 14.58 -18.66 -2.86
C CYS A 522 15.47 -19.72 -3.50
N ASP A 523 16.75 -19.75 -3.14
CA ASP A 523 17.75 -20.62 -3.75
C ASP A 523 17.77 -22.03 -3.12
N ASN A 524 17.20 -22.18 -1.91
CA ASN A 524 17.14 -23.46 -1.20
C ASN A 524 15.96 -24.32 -1.67
N GLN A 525 16.26 -25.47 -2.29
CA GLN A 525 15.29 -26.55 -2.50
C GLN A 525 15.01 -27.23 -1.15
N PRO A 526 13.75 -27.30 -0.69
CA PRO A 526 13.42 -28.02 0.54
C PRO A 526 13.72 -29.51 0.37
N GLY A 527 14.33 -30.15 1.37
CA GLY A 527 14.44 -31.61 1.43
C GLY A 527 15.57 -32.26 0.60
N THR A 528 16.56 -31.52 0.11
CA THR A 528 17.77 -32.18 -0.45
C THR A 528 18.57 -32.84 0.67
N THR A 529 18.37 -34.15 0.83
CA THR A 529 19.19 -35.01 1.71
C THR A 529 20.61 -35.11 1.18
N ILE A 530 21.59 -34.80 2.02
CA ILE A 530 22.93 -35.37 1.88
C ILE A 530 22.78 -36.85 2.28
N ALA A 531 23.27 -37.77 1.45
CA ALA A 531 23.09 -39.21 1.65
C ALA A 531 23.42 -39.61 3.11
N GLY A 532 22.43 -40.13 3.84
CA GLY A 532 22.58 -40.66 5.20
C GLY A 532 22.20 -39.72 6.36
N GLN A 533 21.65 -38.51 6.11
CA GLN A 533 21.11 -37.65 7.19
C GLN A 533 19.68 -37.19 6.90
N PRO A 534 18.79 -37.15 7.90
CA PRO A 534 17.47 -36.53 7.75
C PRO A 534 17.62 -35.06 7.41
N ALA A 535 16.83 -34.56 6.46
CA ALA A 535 16.89 -33.17 6.05
C ALA A 535 16.55 -32.25 7.22
N PRO A 536 17.29 -31.14 7.45
CA PRO A 536 16.97 -30.22 8.54
C PRO A 536 15.58 -29.61 8.33
N ILE A 537 14.78 -29.56 9.40
CA ILE A 537 13.46 -28.92 9.41
C ILE A 537 13.66 -27.42 9.16
N SER A 538 13.35 -27.00 7.95
CA SER A 538 13.61 -25.65 7.47
C SER A 538 12.32 -24.83 7.38
N VAL A 539 12.45 -23.50 7.33
CA VAL A 539 11.32 -22.58 7.16
C VAL A 539 10.42 -22.96 5.97
N PRO A 540 10.94 -23.34 4.77
CA PRO A 540 10.10 -23.80 3.68
C PRO A 540 9.30 -25.07 3.99
N VAL A 541 9.88 -26.04 4.70
CA VAL A 541 9.17 -27.28 5.09
C VAL A 541 8.01 -26.95 6.03
N LEU A 542 8.23 -26.09 7.02
CA LEU A 542 7.20 -25.66 7.97
C LEU A 542 6.06 -24.89 7.28
N HIS A 543 6.41 -24.00 6.34
CA HIS A 543 5.41 -23.33 5.50
C HIS A 543 4.63 -24.33 4.65
N ASP A 544 5.30 -25.31 4.04
CA ASP A 544 4.65 -26.28 3.17
C ASP A 544 3.64 -27.12 3.94
N ILE A 545 3.98 -27.60 5.14
CA ILE A 545 3.05 -28.35 6.01
C ILE A 545 1.89 -27.46 6.45
N ALA A 546 2.19 -26.27 6.97
CA ALA A 546 1.16 -25.38 7.51
C ALA A 546 0.17 -24.91 6.44
N MET A 547 0.67 -24.49 5.29
CA MET A 547 -0.17 -24.00 4.19
C MET A 547 -0.92 -25.12 3.49
N SER A 548 -0.37 -26.34 3.43
CA SER A 548 -1.11 -27.48 2.87
C SER A 548 -2.37 -27.75 3.67
N SER A 549 -2.37 -27.55 5.00
CA SER A 549 -3.53 -27.79 5.86
C SER A 549 -4.76 -26.92 5.57
N ILE A 550 -4.58 -25.81 4.86
CA ILE A 550 -5.65 -24.89 4.44
C ILE A 550 -5.96 -25.00 2.93
N MET A 551 -5.29 -25.89 2.21
CA MET A 551 -5.55 -26.11 0.79
C MET A 551 -6.77 -27.03 0.59
N PRO A 552 -7.56 -26.84 -0.48
CA PRO A 552 -8.76 -27.64 -0.74
C PRO A 552 -8.48 -29.15 -0.91
N THR A 553 -7.28 -29.50 -1.35
CA THR A 553 -6.84 -30.88 -1.65
C THR A 553 -6.13 -31.55 -0.48
N PHE A 554 -6.17 -30.95 0.72
CA PHE A 554 -5.40 -31.44 1.86
C PHE A 554 -5.82 -32.86 2.26
N ASP A 555 -4.84 -33.75 2.32
CA ASP A 555 -5.03 -35.10 2.83
C ASP A 555 -4.73 -35.13 4.34
N HIS A 556 -5.78 -35.24 5.15
CA HIS A 556 -5.68 -35.35 6.60
C HIS A 556 -4.97 -36.63 7.08
N THR A 557 -4.84 -37.64 6.23
CA THR A 557 -4.16 -38.90 6.59
C THR A 557 -2.65 -38.80 6.51
N THR A 558 -2.12 -37.88 5.69
CA THR A 558 -0.67 -37.67 5.50
C THR A 558 -0.28 -36.20 5.69
N PRO A 559 -0.42 -35.64 6.91
CA PRO A 559 -0.29 -34.21 7.16
C PRO A 559 1.10 -33.61 6.88
N ALA A 560 2.14 -34.45 6.93
CA ALA A 560 3.53 -34.04 6.68
C ALA A 560 3.96 -34.21 5.21
N ALA A 561 3.08 -34.67 4.31
CA ALA A 561 3.44 -34.88 2.91
C ALA A 561 3.89 -33.58 2.21
N PRO A 562 4.92 -33.60 1.34
CA PRO A 562 5.70 -34.77 0.89
C PRO A 562 6.90 -35.13 1.80
N TYR A 563 7.00 -34.58 3.01
CA TYR A 563 8.17 -34.67 3.89
C TYR A 563 8.05 -35.71 5.00
N GLN A 564 7.22 -36.75 4.85
CA GLN A 564 6.98 -37.73 5.91
C GLN A 564 8.28 -38.35 6.44
N ASP A 565 9.18 -38.72 5.53
CA ASP A 565 10.48 -39.33 5.86
C ASP A 565 11.46 -38.38 6.56
N ALA A 566 11.15 -37.08 6.62
CA ALA A 566 11.97 -36.07 7.30
C ALA A 566 11.67 -35.96 8.81
N PHE A 567 10.62 -36.61 9.31
CA PHE A 567 10.17 -36.52 10.69
C PHE A 567 10.10 -37.89 11.36
N ASP A 568 10.57 -37.98 12.60
CA ASP A 568 10.36 -39.16 13.44
C ASP A 568 8.90 -39.29 13.91
N ASP A 569 8.53 -40.47 14.43
CA ASP A 569 7.14 -40.76 14.86
C ASP A 569 6.62 -39.74 15.88
N THR A 570 7.46 -39.27 16.80
CA THR A 570 7.08 -38.27 17.82
C THR A 570 6.81 -36.92 17.16
N GLN A 571 7.63 -36.51 16.20
CA GLN A 571 7.45 -35.29 15.44
C GLN A 571 6.21 -35.36 14.55
N GLN A 572 5.91 -36.51 13.96
CA GLN A 572 4.68 -36.73 13.18
C GLN A 572 3.41 -36.64 14.06
N GLU A 573 3.44 -37.20 15.27
CA GLU A 573 2.36 -37.03 16.25
C GLU A 573 2.17 -35.55 16.63
N VAL A 574 3.26 -34.81 16.85
CA VAL A 574 3.23 -33.38 17.15
C VAL A 574 2.62 -32.59 15.98
N ILE A 575 3.02 -32.85 14.74
CA ILE A 575 2.46 -32.21 13.55
C ILE A 575 0.96 -32.47 13.49
N THR A 576 0.55 -33.73 13.61
CA THR A 576 -0.87 -34.13 13.58
C THR A 576 -1.66 -33.45 14.68
N SER A 577 -1.15 -33.43 15.91
CA SER A 577 -1.79 -32.74 17.05
C SER A 577 -1.96 -31.24 16.80
N VAL A 578 -0.96 -30.57 16.23
CA VAL A 578 -1.01 -29.13 15.94
C VAL A 578 -1.99 -28.81 14.81
N LEU A 579 -2.05 -29.64 13.77
CA LEU A 579 -2.97 -29.45 12.64
C LEU A 579 -4.42 -29.81 12.97
N THR A 580 -4.65 -30.85 13.79
CA THR A 580 -6.00 -31.25 14.23
C THR A 580 -6.62 -30.31 15.26
N ALA A 581 -5.79 -29.54 15.97
CA ALA A 581 -6.25 -28.47 16.87
C ALA A 581 -6.81 -27.23 16.14
N GLN A 582 -6.94 -27.26 14.80
CA GLN A 582 -7.59 -26.22 13.99
C GLN A 582 -9.11 -26.20 14.24
N PRO A 583 -9.68 -25.09 14.75
CA PRO A 583 -11.12 -24.91 14.78
C PRO A 583 -11.51 -24.16 13.50
N TYR A 584 -11.67 -24.88 12.38
CA TYR A 584 -12.52 -24.35 11.31
C TYR A 584 -13.95 -24.80 11.61
N GLY A 585 -14.60 -24.00 12.47
CA GLY A 585 -15.98 -24.12 12.92
C GLY A 585 -16.43 -22.78 13.48
#